data_AF-A0A1F8V4H8-F1
#
_entry.id   AF-A0A1F8V4H8-F1
#
_cell.length_a   1.000
_cell.length_b   1.000
_cell.length_c   1.000
_cell.angle_alpha   90.00
_cell.angle_beta   90.00
_cell.angle_gamma   90.00
#
_symmetry.space_group_name_H-M   'P 1'
#
loop_
_entity.id
_entity.type
_entity.pdbx_description
1 polymer ?
#
loop_
_entity_poly.entity_id
_entity_poly.type
_entity_poly.pdbx_seq_one_letter_code
_entity_poly.pdbx_strand_id
1 'polypeptide(L)'
;MESDDNSHYLIYRVLGISLKEGKMIDEYQNKGRFLYKYAGSFLEEASILCFESAFPEAKKKVRIPNTIGMRPKTFEIDCLINNDAYEIKWRDATTDGDHIVKEHTRIKNIKDAGYNPIRIMFYYPNRSQAIKIQEALQAIYKSVGGEYYFGKLAWEIIKERTGIDLLNILERIAHEKNTGSS
;
A
#
# COMPACT_ATOMS: atom_id res chain seq x y z
N MET A 1 -10.67 -23.04 -11.69
CA MET A 1 -9.72 -22.99 -12.83
C MET A 1 -9.87 -24.16 -13.76
N GLU A 2 -9.69 -25.43 -13.36
CA GLU A 2 -9.87 -26.54 -14.32
C GLU A 2 -11.34 -26.76 -14.75
N SER A 3 -12.28 -26.33 -13.92
CA SER A 3 -13.72 -26.34 -14.18
C SER A 3 -14.26 -25.04 -14.78
N ASP A 4 -13.41 -24.05 -15.03
CA ASP A 4 -13.87 -22.73 -15.48
C ASP A 4 -14.13 -22.76 -16.99
N ASP A 5 -15.07 -21.94 -17.46
CA ASP A 5 -15.25 -21.72 -18.89
C ASP A 5 -13.99 -21.07 -19.48
N ASN A 6 -13.39 -21.72 -20.47
CA ASN A 6 -12.18 -21.28 -21.17
C ASN A 6 -12.48 -20.81 -22.60
N SER A 7 -13.74 -20.51 -22.92
CA SER A 7 -14.17 -20.04 -24.24
C SER A 7 -13.40 -18.80 -24.73
N HIS A 8 -12.93 -17.93 -23.81
CA HIS A 8 -12.10 -16.77 -24.10
C HIS A 8 -10.74 -17.10 -24.70
N TYR A 9 -10.22 -18.32 -24.55
CA TYR A 9 -8.95 -18.74 -25.16
C TYR A 9 -8.98 -18.77 -26.68
N LEU A 10 -10.17 -18.68 -27.30
CA LEU A 10 -10.26 -18.37 -28.73
C LEU A 10 -9.49 -17.10 -29.08
N ILE A 11 -9.64 -16.04 -28.29
CA ILE A 11 -8.96 -14.75 -28.53
C ILE A 11 -7.45 -14.90 -28.37
N TYR A 12 -6.99 -15.66 -27.37
CA TYR A 12 -5.55 -15.93 -27.18
C TYR A 12 -4.95 -16.60 -28.42
N ARG A 13 -5.65 -17.58 -29.00
CA ARG A 13 -5.22 -18.25 -30.24
C ARG A 13 -5.23 -17.33 -31.45
N VAL A 14 -6.21 -16.42 -31.57
CA VAL A 14 -6.23 -15.39 -32.63
C VAL A 14 -4.97 -14.50 -32.53
N LEU A 15 -4.48 -14.24 -31.32
CA LEU A 15 -3.23 -13.49 -31.07
C LEU A 15 -1.95 -14.34 -31.19
N GLY A 16 -2.05 -15.60 -31.62
CA GLY A 16 -0.91 -16.51 -31.79
C GLY A 16 -0.45 -17.22 -30.51
N ILE A 17 -1.19 -17.10 -29.40
CA ILE A 17 -0.86 -17.74 -28.12
C ILE A 17 -1.48 -19.12 -28.05
N SER A 18 -0.67 -20.13 -27.69
CA SER A 18 -1.15 -21.51 -27.55
C SER A 18 -2.08 -21.68 -26.35
N LEU A 19 -2.95 -22.70 -26.35
CA LEU A 19 -3.83 -23.00 -25.22
C LEU A 19 -3.06 -23.23 -23.91
N LYS A 20 -1.91 -23.92 -24.00
CA LYS A 20 -1.04 -24.20 -22.84
C LYS A 20 -0.46 -22.91 -22.29
N GLU A 21 0.06 -22.04 -23.16
CA GLU A 21 0.60 -20.76 -22.76
C GLU A 21 -0.47 -19.83 -22.17
N GLY A 22 -1.65 -19.77 -22.79
CA GLY A 22 -2.82 -19.05 -22.27
C GLY A 22 -3.21 -19.48 -20.85
N LYS A 23 -3.30 -20.79 -20.60
CA LYS A 23 -3.57 -21.33 -19.26
C LYS A 23 -2.50 -20.90 -18.25
N MET A 24 -1.23 -20.97 -18.62
CA MET A 24 -0.13 -20.56 -17.74
C MET A 24 -0.16 -19.05 -17.44
N ILE A 25 -0.48 -18.21 -18.43
CA ILE A 25 -0.61 -16.76 -18.25
C ILE A 25 -1.69 -16.45 -17.22
N ASP A 26 -2.88 -17.03 -17.37
CA ASP A 26 -3.99 -16.83 -16.43
C ASP A 26 -3.63 -17.35 -15.02
N GLU A 27 -2.97 -18.51 -14.92
CA GLU A 27 -2.48 -19.06 -13.64
C GLU A 27 -1.49 -18.11 -12.95
N TYR A 28 -0.48 -17.60 -13.67
CA TYR A 28 0.51 -16.69 -13.10
C TYR A 28 -0.08 -15.32 -12.79
N GLN A 29 -1.02 -14.82 -13.59
CA GLN A 29 -1.73 -13.59 -13.29
C GLN A 29 -2.51 -13.72 -11.97
N ASN A 30 -3.20 -14.84 -11.77
CA ASN A 30 -3.94 -15.11 -10.53
C ASN A 30 -3.01 -15.27 -9.32
N LYS A 31 -1.94 -16.05 -9.44
CA LYS A 31 -0.92 -16.20 -8.39
C LYS A 31 -0.26 -14.86 -8.05
N GLY A 32 0.09 -14.07 -9.06
CA GLY A 32 0.65 -12.74 -8.90
C GLY A 32 -0.31 -11.80 -8.18
N ARG A 33 -1.58 -11.74 -8.60
CA ARG A 33 -2.61 -10.93 -7.94
C ARG A 33 -2.81 -11.33 -6.48
N PHE A 34 -2.85 -12.63 -6.20
CA PHE A 34 -2.92 -13.16 -4.84
C PHE A 34 -1.72 -12.66 -4.02
N LEU A 35 -0.50 -12.97 -4.46
CA LEU A 35 0.72 -12.61 -3.74
C LEU A 35 0.80 -11.09 -3.45
N TYR A 36 0.56 -10.26 -4.47
CA TYR A 36 0.64 -8.79 -4.33
C TYR A 36 -0.37 -8.26 -3.31
N LYS A 37 -1.61 -8.78 -3.32
CA LYS A 37 -2.64 -8.38 -2.35
C LYS A 37 -2.21 -8.75 -0.93
N TYR A 38 -1.79 -9.99 -0.71
CA TYR A 38 -1.43 -10.46 0.63
C TYR A 38 -0.13 -9.85 1.15
N ALA A 39 0.87 -9.62 0.29
CA ALA A 39 2.09 -8.91 0.68
C ALA A 39 1.77 -7.48 1.13
N GLY A 40 0.87 -6.79 0.41
CA GLY A 40 0.42 -5.46 0.79
C GLY A 40 -0.30 -5.43 2.12
N SER A 41 -1.33 -6.28 2.29
CA SER A 41 -2.07 -6.36 3.55
C SER A 41 -1.20 -6.82 4.72
N PHE A 42 -0.28 -7.77 4.50
CA PHE A 42 0.64 -8.23 5.52
C PHE A 42 1.54 -7.12 6.05
N LEU A 43 2.15 -6.33 5.16
CA LEU A 43 3.08 -5.28 5.59
C LEU A 43 2.35 -4.09 6.23
N GLU A 44 1.16 -3.74 5.73
CA GLU A 44 0.27 -2.77 6.39
C GLU A 44 -0.05 -3.23 7.82
N GLU A 45 -0.52 -4.47 7.98
CA GLU A 45 -0.88 -5.03 9.27
C GLU A 45 0.30 -5.09 10.24
N ALA A 46 1.45 -5.58 9.79
CA ALA A 46 2.65 -5.67 10.62
C ALA A 46 3.12 -4.29 11.11
N SER A 47 2.98 -3.26 10.27
CA SER A 47 3.31 -1.88 10.65
C SER A 47 2.34 -1.33 11.69
N ILE A 48 1.04 -1.60 11.53
CA ILE A 48 0.02 -1.20 12.51
C ILE A 48 0.25 -1.90 13.85
N LEU A 49 0.61 -3.18 13.84
CA LEU A 49 0.96 -3.92 15.06
C LEU A 49 2.16 -3.31 15.81
N CYS A 50 3.16 -2.79 15.09
CA CYS A 50 4.24 -2.04 15.73
C CYS A 50 3.71 -0.80 16.47
N PHE A 51 2.80 -0.06 15.85
CA PHE A 51 2.18 1.10 16.49
C PHE A 51 1.30 0.74 17.67
N GLU A 52 0.42 -0.26 17.55
CA GLU A 52 -0.44 -0.72 18.64
C GLU A 52 0.37 -1.26 19.83
N SER A 53 1.52 -1.88 19.58
CA SER A 53 2.42 -2.34 20.64
C SER A 53 3.12 -1.19 21.37
N ALA A 54 3.36 -0.06 20.70
CA ALA A 54 4.07 1.08 21.27
C ALA A 54 3.12 2.14 21.88
N PHE A 55 1.90 2.23 21.36
CA PHE A 55 0.92 3.27 21.68
C PHE A 55 -0.44 2.62 22.01
N PRO A 56 -0.80 2.51 23.30
CA PRO A 56 -2.09 1.94 23.73
C PRO A 56 -3.32 2.65 23.16
N GLU A 57 -3.18 3.92 22.77
CA GLU A 57 -4.22 4.74 22.18
C GLU A 57 -4.36 4.61 20.66
N ALA A 58 -3.48 3.83 20.00
CA ALA A 58 -3.52 3.64 18.55
C ALA A 58 -4.89 3.09 18.11
N LYS A 59 -5.45 3.70 17.06
CA LYS A 59 -6.73 3.29 16.48
C LYS A 59 -6.54 2.89 15.04
N LYS A 60 -6.94 1.67 14.73
CA LYS A 60 -6.87 1.10 13.38
C LYS A 60 -8.12 1.44 12.56
N LYS A 61 -7.93 1.73 11.27
CA LYS A 61 -9.01 1.90 10.26
C LYS A 61 -10.09 2.89 10.69
N VAL A 62 -9.66 4.04 11.21
CA VAL A 62 -10.57 5.14 11.58
C VAL A 62 -11.16 5.73 10.31
N ARG A 63 -12.46 6.03 10.32
CA ARG A 63 -13.13 6.68 9.18
C ARG A 63 -13.51 8.11 9.52
N ILE A 64 -13.17 9.01 8.61
CA ILE A 64 -13.57 10.42 8.69
C ILE A 64 -14.57 10.74 7.57
N PRO A 65 -15.53 11.65 7.79
CA PRO A 65 -16.42 12.13 6.73
C PRO A 65 -15.65 12.79 5.58
N ASN A 66 -16.13 12.63 4.36
CA ASN A 66 -15.72 13.47 3.24
C ASN A 66 -16.60 14.73 3.22
N THR A 67 -16.02 15.88 3.60
CA THR A 67 -16.68 17.19 3.64
C THR A 67 -16.42 18.02 2.37
N ILE A 68 -15.46 17.61 1.54
CA ILE A 68 -15.04 18.34 0.33
C ILE A 68 -15.72 17.82 -0.93
N GLY A 69 -16.00 16.51 -1.01
CA GLY A 69 -16.55 15.87 -2.20
C GLY A 69 -17.74 14.95 -1.90
N MET A 70 -18.40 14.46 -2.96
CA MET A 70 -19.55 13.57 -2.82
C MET A 70 -19.20 12.10 -2.66
N ARG A 71 -18.08 11.65 -3.23
CA ARG A 71 -17.62 10.26 -3.21
C ARG A 71 -16.09 10.20 -3.06
N PRO A 72 -15.54 9.28 -2.24
CA PRO A 72 -16.27 8.40 -1.31
C PRO A 72 -16.95 9.20 -0.19
N LYS A 73 -17.92 8.61 0.53
CA LYS A 73 -18.61 9.29 1.66
C LYS A 73 -17.70 9.51 2.87
N THR A 74 -16.73 8.63 3.04
CA THR A 74 -15.74 8.67 4.12
C THR A 74 -14.38 8.31 3.56
N PHE A 75 -13.34 8.81 4.21
CA PHE A 75 -11.97 8.34 4.02
C PHE A 75 -11.54 7.50 5.21
N GLU A 76 -10.78 6.43 4.93
CA GLU A 76 -10.15 5.60 5.94
C GLU A 76 -8.75 6.15 6.25
N ILE A 77 -8.37 6.06 7.52
CA ILE A 77 -7.03 6.30 8.06
C ILE A 77 -6.57 4.93 8.59
N ASP A 78 -5.47 4.41 8.05
CA ASP A 78 -5.00 3.05 8.35
C ASP A 78 -4.67 2.91 9.84
N CYS A 79 -3.96 3.89 10.40
CA CYS A 79 -3.66 4.01 11.82
C CYS A 79 -3.70 5.46 12.29
N LEU A 80 -4.40 5.75 13.38
CA LEU A 80 -4.47 7.05 14.03
C LEU A 80 -3.83 6.96 15.41
N ILE A 81 -2.85 7.81 15.68
CA ILE A 81 -2.18 7.90 16.98
C ILE A 81 -2.19 9.36 17.41
N ASN A 82 -2.92 9.69 18.46
CA ASN A 82 -3.19 11.08 18.83
C ASN A 82 -3.74 11.88 17.63
N ASN A 83 -2.97 12.83 17.11
CA ASN A 83 -3.34 13.61 15.94
C ASN A 83 -2.72 13.09 14.63
N ASP A 84 -1.83 12.10 14.67
CA ASP A 84 -1.09 11.63 13.50
C ASP A 84 -1.89 10.54 12.77
N ALA A 85 -2.31 10.85 11.55
CA ALA A 85 -3.11 10.00 10.68
C ALA A 85 -2.22 9.34 9.61
N TYR A 86 -1.85 8.09 9.86
CA TYR A 86 -0.97 7.30 9.02
C TYR A 86 -1.73 6.63 7.87
N GLU A 87 -1.22 6.81 6.65
CA GLU A 87 -1.51 6.03 5.46
C GLU A 87 -0.31 5.13 5.17
N ILE A 88 -0.49 3.81 5.16
CA ILE A 88 0.58 2.83 5.06
C ILE A 88 0.46 2.12 3.71
N LYS A 89 1.56 2.10 2.96
CA LYS A 89 1.65 1.43 1.67
C LYS A 89 2.91 0.57 1.61
N TRP A 90 2.73 -0.70 1.28
CA TRP A 90 3.89 -1.54 0.95
C TRP A 90 4.58 -1.04 -0.32
N ARG A 91 3.80 -0.69 -1.35
CA ARG A 91 4.25 -0.15 -2.64
C ARG A 91 3.09 0.55 -3.33
N ASP A 92 3.36 1.67 -4.00
CA ASP A 92 2.40 2.31 -4.90
C ASP A 92 2.94 2.34 -6.33
N ALA A 93 2.32 1.53 -7.20
CA ALA A 93 2.70 1.40 -8.61
C ALA A 93 1.71 2.10 -9.56
N THR A 94 0.84 2.96 -8.99
CA THR A 94 -0.16 3.72 -9.73
C THR A 94 0.48 4.57 -10.81
N THR A 95 -0.09 4.51 -12.00
CA THR A 95 0.32 5.33 -13.16
C THR A 95 -0.77 6.31 -13.59
N ASP A 96 -1.90 6.32 -12.89
CA ASP A 96 -3.09 7.10 -13.21
C ASP A 96 -3.18 8.38 -12.35
N GLY A 97 -3.43 9.51 -13.00
CA GLY A 97 -3.54 10.83 -12.36
C GLY A 97 -4.78 10.99 -11.49
N ASP A 98 -5.83 10.21 -11.72
CA ASP A 98 -7.05 10.23 -10.91
C ASP A 98 -6.77 9.91 -9.43
N HIS A 99 -5.75 9.11 -9.17
CA HIS A 99 -5.33 8.79 -7.81
C HIS A 99 -4.73 10.00 -7.08
N ILE A 100 -4.03 10.89 -7.77
CA ILE A 100 -3.46 12.11 -7.16
C ILE A 100 -4.59 13.02 -6.67
N VAL A 101 -5.63 13.20 -7.48
CA VAL A 101 -6.78 14.06 -7.12
C VAL A 101 -7.53 13.51 -5.91
N LYS A 102 -7.77 12.20 -5.89
CA LYS A 102 -8.42 11.52 -4.74
C LYS A 102 -7.58 11.63 -3.48
N GLU A 103 -6.28 11.40 -3.59
CA GLU A 103 -5.36 11.46 -2.46
C GLU A 103 -5.23 12.91 -1.92
N HIS A 104 -5.15 13.90 -2.81
CA HIS A 104 -5.18 15.31 -2.42
C HIS A 104 -6.47 15.67 -1.66
N THR A 105 -7.62 15.19 -2.12
CA THR A 105 -8.91 15.40 -1.44
C THR A 105 -8.90 14.73 -0.07
N ARG A 106 -8.39 13.49 0.03
CA ARG A 106 -8.27 12.76 1.30
C ARG A 106 -7.43 13.51 2.32
N ILE A 107 -6.24 13.96 1.91
CA ILE A 107 -5.29 14.67 2.77
C ILE A 107 -5.91 15.97 3.32
N LYS A 108 -6.63 16.72 2.48
CA LYS A 108 -7.34 17.93 2.94
C LYS A 108 -8.43 17.61 3.97
N ASN A 109 -9.25 16.58 3.73
CA ASN A 109 -10.25 16.14 4.70
C ASN A 109 -9.62 15.72 6.04
N ILE A 110 -8.47 15.04 6.00
CA ILE A 110 -7.72 14.67 7.22
C ILE A 110 -7.26 15.92 7.97
N LYS A 111 -6.73 16.91 7.23
CA LYS A 111 -6.26 18.16 7.83
C LYS A 111 -7.40 18.99 8.42
N ASP A 112 -8.51 19.09 7.71
CA ASP A 112 -9.73 19.80 8.15
C ASP A 112 -10.35 19.13 9.39
N ALA A 113 -10.18 17.81 9.53
CA ALA A 113 -10.57 17.07 10.73
C ALA A 113 -9.61 17.26 11.92
N GLY A 114 -8.55 18.07 11.77
CA GLY A 114 -7.58 18.39 12.83
C GLY A 114 -6.42 17.42 12.96
N TYR A 115 -6.25 16.51 12.00
CA TYR A 115 -5.19 15.49 12.02
C TYR A 115 -3.98 15.89 11.15
N ASN A 116 -2.83 15.29 11.44
CA ASN A 116 -1.59 15.41 10.67
C ASN A 116 -1.50 14.22 9.69
N PRO A 117 -1.61 14.46 8.38
CA PRO A 117 -1.51 13.38 7.40
C PRO A 117 -0.05 12.93 7.26
N ILE A 118 0.20 11.64 7.47
CA ILE A 118 1.53 11.02 7.36
C ILE A 118 1.43 9.83 6.41
N ARG A 119 2.29 9.78 5.40
CA ARG A 119 2.37 8.63 4.48
C ARG A 119 3.65 7.86 4.66
N ILE A 120 3.54 6.54 4.75
CA ILE A 120 4.66 5.60 4.83
C ILE A 120 4.57 4.67 3.62
N MET A 121 5.59 4.69 2.76
CA MET A 121 5.68 3.83 1.59
C MET A 121 6.98 3.01 1.54
N PHE A 122 6.92 1.72 1.87
CA PHE A 122 8.12 0.90 2.06
C PHE A 122 8.95 0.68 0.79
N TYR A 123 8.30 0.40 -0.34
CA TYR A 123 8.99 0.13 -1.61
C TYR A 123 8.60 1.16 -2.66
N TYR A 124 9.60 1.84 -3.21
CA TYR A 124 9.42 2.84 -4.26
C TYR A 124 9.10 2.18 -5.62
N PRO A 125 8.26 2.77 -6.48
CA PRO A 125 8.02 2.23 -7.80
C PRO A 125 9.24 2.37 -8.72
N ASN A 126 9.34 1.47 -9.71
CA ASN A 126 10.45 1.48 -10.68
C ASN A 126 10.07 2.19 -11.99
N ARG A 127 8.77 2.30 -12.30
CA ARG A 127 8.30 2.89 -13.56
C ARG A 127 8.36 4.41 -13.48
N SER A 128 8.99 5.05 -14.45
CA SER A 128 9.15 6.51 -14.52
C SER A 128 7.85 7.30 -14.30
N GLN A 129 6.74 6.84 -14.88
CA GLN A 129 5.43 7.47 -14.68
C GLN A 129 4.94 7.38 -13.24
N ALA A 130 5.12 6.21 -12.60
CA ALA A 130 4.74 6.03 -11.20
C ALA A 130 5.65 6.85 -10.27
N ILE A 131 6.94 6.98 -10.59
CA ILE A 131 7.88 7.84 -9.85
C ILE A 131 7.38 9.29 -9.84
N LYS A 132 7.05 9.87 -11.01
CA LYS A 132 6.51 11.24 -11.11
C LYS A 132 5.25 11.44 -10.27
N ILE A 133 4.38 10.43 -10.22
CA ILE A 133 3.17 10.47 -9.37
C ILE A 133 3.54 10.50 -7.89
N GLN A 134 4.49 9.68 -7.46
CA GLN A 134 4.92 9.68 -6.05
C GLN A 134 5.63 10.99 -5.66
N GLU A 135 6.38 11.61 -6.56
CA GLU A 135 6.95 12.95 -6.36
C GLU A 135 5.86 14.02 -6.19
N ALA A 136 4.82 13.98 -7.04
CA ALA A 136 3.68 14.88 -6.92
C ALA A 136 2.91 14.66 -5.60
N LEU A 137 2.70 13.41 -5.19
CA LEU A 137 2.09 13.09 -3.90
C LEU A 137 2.94 13.61 -2.75
N GLN A 138 4.26 13.42 -2.78
CA GLN A 138 5.16 13.95 -1.76
C GLN A 138 5.05 15.48 -1.64
N ALA A 139 5.00 16.20 -2.76
CA ALA A 139 4.80 17.65 -2.76
C ALA A 139 3.44 18.05 -2.17
N ILE A 140 2.37 17.29 -2.44
CA ILE A 140 1.03 17.55 -1.88
C ILE A 140 1.03 17.38 -0.37
N TYR A 141 1.60 16.29 0.17
CA TYR A 141 1.72 16.10 1.61
C TYR A 141 2.45 17.28 2.27
N LYS A 142 3.60 17.68 1.71
CA LYS A 142 4.36 18.83 2.21
C LYS A 142 3.56 20.13 2.15
N SER A 143 2.78 20.35 1.09
CA SER A 143 2.00 21.59 0.89
C SER A 143 0.93 21.81 1.97
N VAL A 144 0.45 20.75 2.61
CA VAL A 144 -0.53 20.83 3.72
C VAL A 144 0.12 20.71 5.10
N GLY A 145 1.46 20.72 5.16
CA GLY A 145 2.22 20.49 6.40
C GLY A 145 2.17 19.05 6.91
N GLY A 146 1.94 18.07 6.03
CA GLY A 146 2.01 16.64 6.33
C GLY A 146 3.39 16.04 6.05
N GLU A 147 3.54 14.76 6.39
CA GLU A 147 4.80 14.02 6.27
C GLU A 147 4.71 12.89 5.23
N TYR A 148 5.83 12.59 4.58
CA TYR A 148 5.90 11.55 3.55
C TYR A 148 7.26 10.84 3.61
N TYR A 149 7.22 9.58 4.03
CA TYR A 149 8.37 8.70 4.18
C TYR A 149 8.31 7.58 3.15
N PHE A 150 9.44 7.30 2.50
CA PHE A 150 9.52 6.17 1.57
C PHE A 150 10.86 5.47 1.61
N GLY A 151 10.90 4.23 1.12
CA GLY A 151 12.13 3.45 1.05
C GLY A 151 12.73 3.27 2.44
N LYS A 152 14.04 3.56 2.59
CA LYS A 152 14.74 3.48 3.87
C LYS A 152 14.06 4.28 4.98
N LEU A 153 13.62 5.51 4.67
CA LEU A 153 12.98 6.40 5.65
C LEU A 153 11.65 5.84 6.17
N ALA A 154 10.94 5.04 5.36
CA ALA A 154 9.71 4.38 5.81
C ALA A 154 9.98 3.31 6.87
N TRP A 155 11.10 2.60 6.79
CA TRP A 155 11.51 1.65 7.83
C TRP A 155 12.02 2.37 9.07
N GLU A 156 12.82 3.42 8.88
CA GLU A 156 13.38 4.22 9.96
C GLU A 156 12.28 4.88 10.79
N ILE A 157 11.25 5.48 10.18
CA ILE A 157 10.18 6.14 10.93
C ILE A 157 9.37 5.16 11.79
N ILE A 158 9.16 3.92 11.33
CA ILE A 158 8.52 2.89 12.17
C ILE A 158 9.36 2.64 13.42
N LYS A 159 10.67 2.44 13.25
CA LYS A 159 11.59 2.19 14.36
C LYS A 159 11.72 3.40 15.29
N GLU A 160 11.82 4.59 14.75
CA GLU A 160 11.94 5.83 15.53
C GLU A 160 10.69 6.10 16.37
N ARG A 161 9.49 5.87 15.80
CA ARG A 161 8.22 6.11 16.50
C ARG A 161 7.89 5.01 17.51
N THR A 162 8.16 3.75 17.16
CA THR A 162 7.69 2.60 17.96
C THR A 162 8.77 1.92 18.79
N GLY A 163 10.05 2.19 18.52
CA GLY A 163 11.18 1.43 19.06
C GLY A 163 11.37 0.04 18.43
N ILE A 164 10.51 -0.37 17.48
CA ILE A 164 10.51 -1.72 16.90
C ILE A 164 11.18 -1.71 15.53
N ASP A 165 12.21 -2.54 15.37
CA ASP A 165 12.91 -2.73 14.09
C ASP A 165 12.17 -3.75 13.21
N LEU A 166 11.08 -3.29 12.58
CA LEU A 166 10.25 -4.15 11.72
C LEU A 166 11.04 -4.76 10.57
N LEU A 167 11.96 -4.01 9.95
CA LEU A 167 12.77 -4.52 8.84
C LEU A 167 13.62 -5.70 9.29
N ASN A 168 14.34 -5.57 10.40
CA ASN A 168 15.18 -6.64 10.92
C ASN A 168 14.36 -7.88 11.32
N ILE A 169 13.18 -7.69 11.90
CA ILE A 169 12.27 -8.81 12.22
C ILE A 169 11.88 -9.57 10.95
N LEU A 170 11.51 -8.86 9.89
CA LEU A 170 11.13 -9.48 8.60
C LEU A 170 12.31 -10.19 7.94
N GLU A 171 13.51 -9.60 7.97
CA GLU A 171 14.73 -10.21 7.45
C GLU A 171 15.08 -11.50 8.19
N ARG A 172 14.94 -11.54 9.52
CA ARG A 172 15.15 -12.75 10.32
C ARG A 172 14.16 -13.85 9.96
N ILE A 173 12.87 -13.52 9.85
CA ILE A 173 11.82 -14.48 9.44
C ILE A 173 12.12 -15.03 8.04
N ALA A 174 12.55 -14.16 7.11
CA ALA A 174 12.92 -14.58 5.77
C ALA A 174 14.14 -15.53 5.78
N HIS A 175 15.14 -15.25 6.61
CA HIS A 175 16.32 -16.10 6.75
C HIS A 175 15.96 -17.49 7.32
N GLU A 176 15.15 -17.56 8.38
CA GLU A 176 14.70 -18.82 9.00
C GLU A 176 13.93 -19.72 8.02
N LYS A 177 13.10 -19.13 7.15
CA LYS A 177 12.38 -19.89 6.12
C LYS A 177 13.29 -20.45 5.04
N ASN A 178 14.37 -19.73 4.70
CA ASN A 178 15.33 -20.17 3.70
C ASN A 178 16.24 -21.28 4.26
N THR A 179 16.58 -21.26 5.55
CA THR A 179 17.42 -22.28 6.17
C THR A 179 16.64 -23.54 6.56
N GLY A 180 15.39 -23.40 7.00
CA GLY A 180 14.50 -24.52 7.34
C GLY A 180 13.89 -25.28 6.15
N SER A 181 14.15 -24.84 4.91
CA SER A 181 13.72 -25.52 3.68
C SER A 181 14.84 -26.36 3.05
N SER A 182 15.89 -26.69 3.82
CA SER A 182 17.05 -27.50 3.40
C SER A 182 16.94 -28.93 3.92
#